data_AF-A0A7K1E089-F1
#
_entry.id   AF-A0A7K1E089-F1
#
_cell.length_a   1.000
_cell.length_b   1.000
_cell.length_c   1.000
_cell.angle_alpha   90.00
_cell.angle_beta   90.00
_cell.angle_gamma   90.00
#
_symmetry.space_group_name_H-M   'P 1'
#
loop_
_entity.id
_entity.type
_entity.pdbx_description
1 polymer ?
#
loop_
_entity_poly.entity_id
_entity_poly.type
_entity_poly.pdbx_seq_one_letter_code
_entity_poly.pdbx_strand_id
1 'polypeptide(L)'
;MTSPDGITWTARTAAADNRWRSVGYGNGLFVALSLYDDGNVNNRVMTSPDGIAWTARTAASDQDWNSVTYANGLFVAVSDKDNDGSANDRVMTSPDGITWTARTAAQNRDWNSVTYGSGLFVAVSGSGTGDRVMTSPDGISWTSQTSAADDYWVSVTYANGLFVAVNDSETSSGVMISGVFTPTPTPSPGELAATGFDPLTSAAPALAAILVGLVVVALRRKKSRNGGAPREHSA
;
A
#
# COMPACT_ATOMS: atom_id res chain seq x y z
N MET A 1 -4.59 21.93 -5.40
CA MET A 1 -5.86 22.69 -5.43
C MET A 1 -6.69 22.30 -4.22
N THR A 2 -7.61 23.16 -3.77
CA THR A 2 -8.53 22.90 -2.65
C THR A 2 -9.96 23.23 -3.03
N SER A 3 -10.93 22.54 -2.44
CA SER A 3 -12.35 22.84 -2.58
C SER A 3 -13.08 22.55 -1.26
N PRO A 4 -13.94 23.47 -0.76
CA PRO A 4 -14.77 23.21 0.41
C PRO A 4 -16.05 22.40 0.08
N ASP A 5 -16.45 22.34 -1.19
CA ASP A 5 -17.75 21.81 -1.63
C ASP A 5 -17.64 20.67 -2.67
N GLY A 6 -16.44 20.39 -3.16
CA GLY A 6 -16.18 19.42 -4.23
C GLY A 6 -16.60 19.89 -5.63
N ILE A 7 -17.16 21.09 -5.76
CA ILE A 7 -17.70 21.65 -7.01
C ILE A 7 -16.78 22.77 -7.51
N THR A 8 -16.46 23.74 -6.65
CA THR A 8 -15.62 24.88 -6.99
C THR A 8 -14.20 24.64 -6.50
N TRP A 9 -13.24 24.67 -7.42
CA TRP A 9 -11.84 24.36 -7.13
C TRP A 9 -10.96 25.60 -7.25
N THR A 10 -10.15 25.86 -6.22
CA THR A 10 -9.17 26.95 -6.22
C THR A 10 -7.76 26.39 -6.39
N ALA A 11 -7.03 26.90 -7.38
CA ALA A 11 -5.61 26.61 -7.54
C ALA A 11 -4.81 27.14 -6.33
N ARG A 12 -3.83 26.35 -5.85
CA ARG A 12 -2.97 26.72 -4.72
C ARG A 12 -1.51 26.57 -5.15
N THR A 13 -0.67 27.47 -4.67
CA THR A 13 0.78 27.46 -4.92
C THR A 13 1.44 26.41 -4.04
N ALA A 14 2.30 25.58 -4.62
CA ALA A 14 3.11 24.63 -3.87
C ALA A 14 4.31 25.33 -3.20
N ALA A 15 4.85 24.75 -2.13
CA ALA A 15 6.03 25.27 -1.45
C ALA A 15 7.33 25.02 -2.24
N ALA A 16 7.31 24.03 -3.12
CA ALA A 16 8.40 23.68 -4.02
C ALA A 16 7.82 23.13 -5.33
N ASP A 17 8.53 23.37 -6.43
CA ASP A 17 8.22 22.83 -7.74
C ASP A 17 8.70 21.38 -7.79
N ASN A 18 7.78 20.47 -7.47
CA ASN A 18 7.96 19.03 -7.55
C ASN A 18 6.73 18.36 -8.19
N ARG A 19 6.90 17.14 -8.71
CA ARG A 19 5.77 16.28 -9.11
C ARG A 19 5.09 15.62 -7.91
N TRP A 20 4.24 16.37 -7.22
CA TRP A 20 3.45 15.89 -6.08
C TRP A 20 2.48 14.77 -6.49
N ARG A 21 2.60 13.60 -5.86
CA ARG A 21 1.97 12.35 -6.30
C ARG A 21 0.88 11.83 -5.37
N SER A 22 1.06 12.05 -4.07
CA SER A 22 0.16 11.56 -3.02
C SER A 22 -0.04 12.62 -1.95
N VAL A 23 -1.22 12.61 -1.32
CA VAL A 23 -1.54 13.44 -0.17
C VAL A 23 -2.29 12.61 0.87
N GLY A 24 -1.88 12.73 2.13
CA GLY A 24 -2.56 12.16 3.30
C GLY A 24 -2.91 13.25 4.30
N TYR A 25 -3.95 13.03 5.10
CA TYR A 25 -4.33 13.91 6.20
C TYR A 25 -4.39 13.14 7.50
N GLY A 26 -3.79 13.69 8.55
CA GLY A 26 -3.69 13.06 9.85
C GLY A 26 -3.06 13.98 10.87
N ASN A 27 -3.31 13.77 12.15
CA ASN A 27 -2.76 14.62 13.22
C ASN A 27 -2.98 16.14 12.99
N GLY A 28 -4.09 16.53 12.33
CA GLY A 28 -4.36 17.93 11.99
C GLY A 28 -3.53 18.51 10.83
N LEU A 29 -2.79 17.68 10.09
CA LEU A 29 -1.82 18.11 9.09
C LEU A 29 -2.02 17.36 7.76
N PHE A 30 -2.02 18.09 6.66
CA PHE A 30 -1.85 17.54 5.32
C PHE A 30 -0.37 17.26 5.07
N VAL A 31 -0.07 16.10 4.52
CA VAL A 31 1.26 15.68 4.07
C VAL A 31 1.15 15.32 2.60
N ALA A 32 1.94 15.97 1.74
CA ALA A 32 2.07 15.61 0.33
C ALA A 32 3.49 15.13 0.03
N LEU A 33 3.59 14.12 -0.83
CA LEU A 33 4.84 13.47 -1.22
C LEU A 33 5.06 13.57 -2.73
N SER A 34 6.32 13.55 -3.18
CA SER A 34 6.69 13.63 -4.60
C SER A 34 7.62 12.50 -5.05
N LEU A 35 7.66 12.31 -6.38
CA LEU A 35 8.63 11.47 -7.09
C LEU A 35 9.87 12.29 -7.48
N TYR A 36 10.98 11.62 -7.88
CA TYR A 36 12.24 12.22 -8.34
C TYR A 36 12.22 12.77 -9.78
N ASP A 37 11.23 12.42 -10.60
CA ASP A 37 11.23 12.57 -12.06
C ASP A 37 11.43 13.99 -12.64
N ASP A 38 11.53 15.04 -11.83
CA ASP A 38 11.79 16.42 -12.26
C ASP A 38 13.27 16.85 -12.11
N GLY A 39 14.14 15.98 -11.61
CA GLY A 39 15.57 16.29 -11.39
C GLY A 39 15.82 17.23 -10.22
N ASN A 40 14.78 17.56 -9.42
CA ASN A 40 14.90 18.32 -8.19
C ASN A 40 14.95 17.35 -7.01
N VAL A 41 16.14 17.16 -6.46
CA VAL A 41 16.36 16.25 -5.33
C VAL A 41 15.89 16.82 -3.98
N ASN A 42 15.46 18.08 -3.93
CA ASN A 42 15.22 18.75 -2.67
C ASN A 42 13.72 18.80 -2.32
N ASN A 43 13.42 18.40 -1.09
CA ASN A 43 12.12 18.55 -0.42
C ASN A 43 10.98 17.69 -1.01
N ARG A 44 11.11 16.36 -0.90
CA ARG A 44 10.10 15.39 -1.37
C ARG A 44 8.86 15.27 -0.48
N VAL A 45 8.78 16.11 0.54
CA VAL A 45 7.67 16.20 1.48
C VAL A 45 7.27 17.67 1.56
N MET A 46 5.98 17.94 1.56
CA MET A 46 5.47 19.22 2.02
C MET A 46 4.27 19.03 2.95
N THR A 47 4.11 19.95 3.90
CA THR A 47 3.01 19.91 4.86
C THR A 47 2.21 21.18 4.90
N SER A 48 0.94 21.05 5.28
CA SER A 48 0.04 22.19 5.43
C SER A 48 -1.01 21.92 6.52
N PRO A 49 -1.27 22.87 7.42
CA PRO A 49 -2.35 22.73 8.40
C PRO A 49 -3.75 23.00 7.80
N ASP A 50 -3.82 23.71 6.67
CA ASP A 50 -5.06 24.24 6.09
C ASP A 50 -5.29 23.84 4.61
N GLY A 51 -4.32 23.16 4.00
CA GLY A 51 -4.33 22.79 2.58
C GLY A 51 -4.03 23.96 1.62
N ILE A 52 -3.79 25.16 2.15
CA ILE A 52 -3.59 26.39 1.40
C ILE A 52 -2.12 26.79 1.44
N ALA A 53 -1.56 26.98 2.63
CA ALA A 53 -0.17 27.36 2.82
C ALA A 53 0.66 26.10 3.06
N TRP A 54 1.61 25.84 2.16
CA TRP A 54 2.45 24.64 2.22
C TRP A 54 3.87 25.00 2.67
N THR A 55 4.49 24.09 3.42
CA THR A 55 5.88 24.19 3.89
C THR A 55 6.65 22.97 3.42
N ALA A 56 7.76 23.19 2.72
CA ALA A 56 8.68 22.14 2.31
C ALA A 56 9.35 21.47 3.53
N ARG A 57 9.49 20.14 3.49
CA ARG A 57 10.11 19.31 4.53
C ARG A 57 11.12 18.35 3.91
N THR A 58 12.10 17.95 4.71
CA THR A 58 13.11 16.96 4.31
C THR A 58 12.56 15.55 4.48
N ALA A 59 12.70 14.71 3.45
CA ALA A 59 12.40 13.28 3.54
C ALA A 59 13.50 12.54 4.31
N ALA A 60 13.24 11.31 4.74
CA ALA A 60 14.26 10.50 5.43
C ALA A 60 15.37 10.00 4.49
N SER A 61 15.06 9.82 3.21
CA SER A 61 15.96 9.35 2.16
C SER A 61 15.46 9.79 0.79
N ASP A 62 16.32 9.64 -0.21
CA ASP A 62 16.13 10.19 -1.55
C ASP A 62 15.38 9.24 -2.48
N GLN A 63 14.18 8.84 -2.07
CA GLN A 63 13.33 7.86 -2.78
C GLN A 63 12.08 8.45 -3.44
N ASP A 64 11.52 7.70 -4.39
CA ASP A 64 10.30 8.08 -5.11
C ASP A 64 9.07 7.75 -4.26
N TRP A 65 8.69 8.69 -3.41
CA TRP A 65 7.62 8.48 -2.46
C TRP A 65 6.25 8.52 -3.14
N ASN A 66 5.67 7.34 -3.35
CA ASN A 66 4.51 7.16 -4.22
C ASN A 66 3.17 7.22 -3.45
N SER A 67 3.15 6.78 -2.19
CA SER A 67 1.91 6.71 -1.40
C SER A 67 2.16 6.97 0.08
N VAL A 68 1.24 7.71 0.72
CA VAL A 68 1.21 7.94 2.17
C VAL A 68 -0.16 7.64 2.76
N THR A 69 -0.18 7.06 3.95
CA THR A 69 -1.37 6.92 4.79
C THR A 69 -1.08 7.39 6.20
N TYR A 70 -2.10 7.92 6.90
CA TYR A 70 -2.01 8.18 8.34
C TYR A 70 -2.95 7.24 9.09
N ALA A 71 -2.39 6.43 9.98
CA ALA A 71 -3.16 5.56 10.85
C ALA A 71 -2.37 5.23 12.11
N ASN A 72 -3.08 4.85 13.18
CA ASN A 72 -2.46 4.49 14.45
C ASN A 72 -1.44 5.54 14.98
N GLY A 73 -1.74 6.83 14.79
CA GLY A 73 -0.86 7.92 15.20
C GLY A 73 0.38 8.14 14.33
N LEU A 74 0.50 7.46 13.19
CA LEU A 74 1.71 7.41 12.38
C LEU A 74 1.40 7.66 10.90
N PHE A 75 2.13 8.58 10.28
CA PHE A 75 2.25 8.64 8.84
C PHE A 75 3.19 7.53 8.37
N VAL A 76 2.76 6.77 7.38
CA VAL A 76 3.52 5.69 6.75
C VAL A 76 3.53 5.94 5.26
N ALA A 77 4.72 6.03 4.68
CA ALA A 77 4.92 6.23 3.25
C ALA A 77 5.74 5.10 2.65
N VAL A 78 5.46 4.78 1.39
CA VAL A 78 6.18 3.75 0.61
C VAL A 78 6.73 4.35 -0.69
N SER A 79 7.83 3.79 -1.19
CA SER A 79 8.45 4.22 -2.45
C SER A 79 8.57 3.11 -3.49
N ASP A 80 8.44 3.49 -4.76
CA ASP A 80 8.52 2.59 -5.89
C ASP A 80 9.93 2.54 -6.51
N LYS A 81 10.77 3.54 -6.31
CA LYS A 81 12.15 3.55 -6.81
C LYS A 81 13.20 3.97 -5.79
N ASP A 82 14.36 3.34 -5.89
CA ASP A 82 15.59 3.70 -5.18
C ASP A 82 16.41 4.67 -6.05
N ASN A 83 16.72 5.88 -5.57
CA ASN A 83 17.60 6.81 -6.28
C ASN A 83 18.92 7.09 -5.54
N ASP A 84 19.10 6.62 -4.29
CA ASP A 84 20.30 6.88 -3.49
C ASP A 84 21.16 5.62 -3.25
N GLY A 85 20.71 4.46 -3.74
CA GLY A 85 21.39 3.18 -3.59
C GLY A 85 21.05 2.44 -2.30
N SER A 86 20.12 2.97 -1.50
CA SER A 86 19.61 2.35 -0.27
C SER A 86 18.46 1.39 -0.61
N ALA A 87 18.83 0.27 -1.23
CA ALA A 87 17.92 -0.69 -1.86
C ALA A 87 16.72 -1.16 -1.00
N ASN A 88 16.76 -1.04 0.33
CA ASN A 88 15.67 -1.50 1.20
C ASN A 88 14.94 -0.38 1.95
N ASP A 89 15.34 0.88 1.82
CA ASP A 89 14.73 2.01 2.53
C ASP A 89 13.48 2.50 1.79
N ARG A 90 12.59 1.56 1.47
CA ARG A 90 11.36 1.80 0.70
C ARG A 90 10.16 2.18 1.54
N VAL A 91 10.38 2.41 2.83
CA VAL A 91 9.37 2.88 3.77
C VAL A 91 9.94 4.05 4.55
N MET A 92 9.12 5.04 4.84
CA MET A 92 9.43 6.02 5.89
C MET A 92 8.22 6.29 6.76
N THR A 93 8.47 6.63 8.02
CA THR A 93 7.43 6.88 9.02
C THR A 93 7.63 8.21 9.71
N SER A 94 6.54 8.86 10.09
CA SER A 94 6.58 10.09 10.89
C SER A 94 5.36 10.20 11.83
N PRO A 95 5.53 10.50 13.12
CA PRO A 95 4.41 10.74 14.02
C PRO A 95 3.79 12.15 13.84
N ASP A 96 4.53 13.10 13.28
CA ASP A 96 4.15 14.52 13.19
C ASP A 96 4.06 15.05 11.74
N GLY A 97 4.44 14.24 10.75
CA GLY A 97 4.50 14.61 9.33
C GLY A 97 5.68 15.53 8.98
N ILE A 98 6.53 15.86 9.95
CA ILE A 98 7.62 16.83 9.82
C ILE A 98 8.96 16.10 9.87
N THR A 99 9.19 15.28 10.89
CA THR A 99 10.42 14.50 11.06
C THR A 99 10.17 13.07 10.61
N TRP A 100 10.91 12.63 9.59
CA TRP A 100 10.75 11.33 8.97
C TRP A 100 11.90 10.40 9.34
N THR A 101 11.58 9.12 9.54
CA THR A 101 12.55 8.05 9.80
C THR A 101 12.45 7.01 8.70
N ALA A 102 13.57 6.69 8.04
CA ALA A 102 13.64 5.62 7.06
C ALA A 102 13.43 4.26 7.75
N ARG A 103 12.72 3.36 7.08
CA ARG A 103 12.39 2.01 7.55
C ARG A 103 12.69 1.02 6.45
N THR A 104 13.16 -0.14 6.86
CA THR A 104 13.44 -1.27 5.96
C THR A 104 12.11 -1.92 5.54
N ALA A 105 11.89 -2.01 4.23
CA ALA A 105 10.78 -2.77 3.67
C ALA A 105 11.02 -4.29 3.81
N ALA A 106 9.95 -5.07 3.72
CA ALA A 106 10.07 -6.53 3.78
C ALA A 106 10.87 -7.13 2.60
N GLN A 107 10.83 -6.47 1.44
CA GLN A 107 11.56 -6.80 0.22
C GLN A 107 11.88 -5.51 -0.55
N ASN A 108 12.97 -5.51 -1.31
CA ASN A 108 13.26 -4.46 -2.28
C ASN A 108 12.36 -4.63 -3.52
N ARG A 109 11.21 -3.97 -3.49
CA ARG A 109 10.19 -3.99 -4.53
C ARG A 109 9.67 -2.57 -4.75
N ASP A 110 8.93 -2.41 -5.85
CA ASP A 110 8.40 -1.12 -6.29
C ASP A 110 7.04 -0.90 -5.60
N TRP A 111 7.09 -0.49 -4.33
CA TRP A 111 5.90 -0.35 -3.49
C TRP A 111 5.07 0.87 -3.91
N ASN A 112 3.92 0.60 -4.51
CA ASN A 112 3.12 1.61 -5.19
C ASN A 112 2.06 2.27 -4.29
N SER A 113 1.49 1.50 -3.37
CA SER A 113 0.35 1.96 -2.57
C SER A 113 0.37 1.32 -1.20
N VAL A 114 0.04 2.11 -0.18
CA VAL A 114 -0.14 1.66 1.20
C VAL A 114 -1.50 2.09 1.74
N THR A 115 -2.15 1.21 2.49
CA THR A 115 -3.40 1.49 3.19
C THR A 115 -3.36 0.92 4.61
N TYR A 116 -4.34 1.30 5.43
CA TYR A 116 -4.52 0.75 6.76
C TYR A 116 -5.97 0.30 6.96
N GLY A 117 -6.15 -0.87 7.54
CA GLY A 117 -7.47 -1.44 7.83
C GLY A 117 -7.35 -2.65 8.72
N SER A 118 -8.40 -3.01 9.45
CA SER A 118 -8.39 -4.20 10.32
C SER A 118 -7.19 -4.31 11.28
N GLY A 119 -6.61 -3.19 11.71
CA GLY A 119 -5.42 -3.20 12.58
C GLY A 119 -4.07 -3.36 11.86
N LEU A 120 -4.03 -3.35 10.53
CA LEU A 120 -2.87 -3.71 9.73
C LEU A 120 -2.61 -2.70 8.61
N PHE A 121 -1.35 -2.29 8.46
CA PHE A 121 -0.85 -1.64 7.26
C PHE A 121 -0.63 -2.68 6.17
N VAL A 122 -1.07 -2.39 4.96
CA VAL A 122 -0.89 -3.26 3.78
C VAL A 122 -0.34 -2.42 2.65
N ALA A 123 0.75 -2.87 2.06
CA ALA A 123 1.34 -2.27 0.87
C ALA A 123 1.38 -3.28 -0.28
N VAL A 124 1.22 -2.78 -1.51
CA VAL A 124 1.24 -3.57 -2.75
C VAL A 124 2.32 -3.05 -3.70
N SER A 125 2.90 -3.97 -4.48
CA SER A 125 4.02 -3.70 -5.37
C SER A 125 3.69 -3.97 -6.84
N GLY A 126 4.29 -3.18 -7.72
CA GLY A 126 4.31 -3.41 -9.17
C GLY A 126 5.35 -4.44 -9.65
N SER A 127 6.37 -4.73 -8.83
CA SER A 127 7.48 -5.63 -9.16
C SER A 127 7.59 -6.80 -8.16
N GLY A 128 8.27 -7.88 -8.56
CA GLY A 128 8.50 -9.08 -7.73
C GLY A 128 7.94 -10.38 -8.31
N THR A 129 8.07 -11.48 -7.57
CA THR A 129 7.57 -12.81 -7.96
C THR A 129 7.05 -13.54 -6.73
N GLY A 130 5.74 -13.58 -6.58
CA GLY A 130 5.05 -14.16 -5.44
C GLY A 130 5.12 -13.33 -4.15
N ASP A 131 5.75 -12.15 -4.15
CA ASP A 131 6.04 -11.34 -2.95
C ASP A 131 5.62 -9.87 -3.10
N ARG A 132 4.56 -9.61 -3.87
CA ARG A 132 4.10 -8.25 -4.20
C ARG A 132 3.17 -7.62 -3.15
N VAL A 133 3.10 -8.20 -1.96
CA VAL A 133 2.33 -7.70 -0.82
C VAL A 133 3.23 -7.71 0.40
N MET A 134 3.19 -6.64 1.20
CA MET A 134 3.77 -6.66 2.54
C MET A 134 2.79 -6.08 3.55
N THR A 135 2.91 -6.53 4.80
CA THR A 135 2.02 -6.15 5.88
C THR A 135 2.79 -5.74 7.12
N SER A 136 2.24 -4.82 7.90
CA SER A 136 2.83 -4.41 9.17
C SER A 136 1.76 -4.02 10.19
N PRO A 137 1.83 -4.49 11.45
CA PRO A 137 0.90 -4.05 12.49
C PRO A 137 1.25 -2.65 13.05
N ASP A 138 2.50 -2.21 12.90
CA ASP A 138 3.05 -0.99 13.53
C ASP A 138 3.57 0.05 12.53
N GLY A 139 3.61 -0.28 11.23
CA GLY A 139 4.16 0.57 10.17
C GLY A 139 5.69 0.59 10.13
N ILE A 140 6.36 -0.13 11.04
CA ILE A 140 7.81 -0.12 11.25
C ILE A 140 8.40 -1.48 10.83
N SER A 141 7.83 -2.57 11.34
CA SER A 141 8.26 -3.94 11.07
C SER A 141 7.38 -4.55 9.99
N TRP A 142 7.96 -4.82 8.82
CA TRP A 142 7.22 -5.32 7.65
C TRP A 142 7.50 -6.80 7.39
N THR A 143 6.44 -7.53 7.06
CA THR A 143 6.51 -8.95 6.68
C THR A 143 6.04 -9.11 5.24
N SER A 144 6.81 -9.85 4.44
CA SER A 144 6.43 -10.19 3.06
C SER A 144 5.30 -11.21 3.07
N GLN A 145 4.32 -11.02 2.20
CA GLN A 145 3.18 -11.92 2.03
C GLN A 145 3.15 -12.46 0.61
N THR A 146 2.59 -13.66 0.45
CA THR A 146 2.39 -14.23 -0.87
C THR A 146 1.37 -13.42 -1.66
N SER A 147 1.74 -12.92 -2.83
CA SER A 147 0.80 -12.29 -3.76
C SER A 147 0.06 -13.35 -4.56
N ALA A 148 -1.26 -13.19 -4.73
CA ALA A 148 -2.05 -14.16 -5.50
C ALA A 148 -1.76 -14.12 -7.01
N ALA A 149 -1.11 -13.06 -7.51
CA ALA A 149 -0.60 -12.98 -8.87
C ALA A 149 0.54 -11.95 -9.00
N ASP A 150 1.37 -12.16 -10.02
CA ASP A 150 2.50 -11.31 -10.39
C ASP A 150 2.10 -10.22 -11.40
N ASP A 151 1.00 -9.52 -11.10
CA ASP A 151 0.51 -8.35 -11.84
C ASP A 151 1.10 -7.03 -11.30
N TYR A 152 1.08 -5.98 -12.11
CA TYR A 152 1.53 -4.64 -11.72
C TYR A 152 0.47 -3.94 -10.84
N TRP A 153 0.50 -4.20 -9.53
CA TRP A 153 -0.47 -3.64 -8.56
C TRP A 153 -0.19 -2.16 -8.30
N VAL A 154 -1.20 -1.31 -8.51
CA VAL A 154 -1.03 0.16 -8.49
C VAL A 154 -1.72 0.85 -7.32
N SER A 155 -2.77 0.24 -6.77
CA SER A 155 -3.52 0.84 -5.67
C SER A 155 -4.14 -0.23 -4.78
N VAL A 156 -4.17 0.02 -3.48
CA VAL A 156 -4.87 -0.80 -2.49
C VAL A 156 -5.72 0.09 -1.58
N THR A 157 -6.91 -0.38 -1.22
CA THR A 157 -7.79 0.26 -0.25
C THR A 157 -8.39 -0.76 0.70
N TYR A 158 -8.80 -0.33 1.89
CA TYR A 158 -9.57 -1.16 2.81
C TYR A 158 -11.01 -0.65 2.91
N ALA A 159 -11.97 -1.50 2.59
CA ALA A 159 -13.39 -1.19 2.70
C ALA A 159 -14.20 -2.48 2.91
N ASN A 160 -15.30 -2.37 3.67
CA ASN A 160 -16.21 -3.50 3.92
C ASN A 160 -15.51 -4.78 4.42
N GLY A 161 -14.54 -4.63 5.32
CA GLY A 161 -13.81 -5.77 5.87
C GLY A 161 -12.73 -6.36 4.96
N LEU A 162 -12.50 -5.79 3.77
CA LEU A 162 -11.62 -6.34 2.74
C LEU A 162 -10.54 -5.34 2.34
N PHE A 163 -9.33 -5.83 2.15
CA PHE A 163 -8.33 -5.13 1.33
C PHE A 163 -8.60 -5.44 -0.13
N VAL A 164 -8.69 -4.41 -0.95
CA VAL A 164 -8.95 -4.51 -2.38
C VAL A 164 -7.80 -3.84 -3.13
N ALA A 165 -7.08 -4.62 -3.92
CA ALA A 165 -5.99 -4.14 -4.76
C ALA A 165 -6.39 -4.21 -6.24
N VAL A 166 -5.95 -3.21 -7.01
CA VAL A 166 -6.17 -3.12 -8.45
C VAL A 166 -4.83 -3.02 -9.18
N ASN A 167 -4.75 -3.60 -10.37
CA ASN A 167 -3.57 -3.52 -11.22
C ASN A 167 -3.78 -2.56 -12.39
N ASP A 168 -2.66 -2.14 -12.98
CA ASP A 168 -2.65 -1.49 -14.28
C ASP A 168 -1.86 -2.38 -15.23
N SER A 169 -2.57 -3.16 -16.05
CA SER A 169 -1.95 -4.06 -17.01
C SER A 169 -2.77 -4.15 -18.29
N GLU A 170 -2.07 -4.11 -19.43
CA GLU A 170 -2.68 -4.23 -20.76
C GLU A 170 -3.27 -5.61 -21.04
N THR A 171 -2.87 -6.63 -20.25
CA THR A 171 -3.21 -8.04 -20.49
C THR A 171 -4.15 -8.63 -19.45
N SER A 172 -4.31 -7.97 -18.30
CA SER A 172 -5.16 -8.38 -17.18
C SER A 172 -5.77 -7.15 -16.48
N SER A 173 -7.11 -7.06 -16.42
CA SER A 173 -7.78 -6.25 -15.40
C SER A 173 -8.02 -7.15 -14.19
N GLY A 174 -7.16 -7.02 -13.19
CA GLY A 174 -7.11 -7.81 -11.97
C GLY A 174 -7.60 -7.01 -10.77
N VAL A 175 -8.50 -7.62 -10.00
CA VAL A 175 -8.83 -7.20 -8.63
C VAL A 175 -8.42 -8.34 -7.71
N MET A 176 -7.61 -8.02 -6.70
CA MET A 176 -7.27 -8.96 -5.63
C MET A 176 -7.99 -8.52 -4.36
N ILE A 177 -8.63 -9.44 -3.66
CA ILE A 177 -9.30 -9.18 -2.38
C ILE A 177 -8.68 -10.02 -1.27
N SER A 178 -8.56 -9.50 -0.05
CA SER A 178 -8.22 -10.33 1.12
C SER A 178 -9.29 -11.39 1.34
N GLY A 179 -8.91 -12.60 1.74
CA GLY A 179 -9.84 -13.63 2.17
C GLY A 179 -10.71 -13.13 3.33
N VAL A 180 -11.90 -13.71 3.47
CA VAL A 180 -12.81 -13.39 4.58
C VAL A 180 -12.17 -13.85 5.88
N PHE A 181 -12.02 -12.93 6.84
CA PHE A 181 -11.53 -13.28 8.17
C PHE A 181 -12.63 -14.08 8.88
N THR A 182 -12.53 -15.41 8.88
CA THR A 182 -13.26 -16.22 9.87
C THR A 182 -12.35 -16.33 11.08
N PRO A 183 -12.58 -15.58 12.18
CA PRO A 183 -11.81 -15.83 13.39
C PRO A 183 -12.02 -17.29 13.75
N THR A 184 -10.95 -18.09 13.77
CA THR A 184 -11.01 -19.45 14.29
C THR A 184 -11.56 -19.33 15.71
N PRO A 185 -12.68 -20.00 16.06
CA PRO A 185 -13.18 -19.94 17.42
C PRO A 185 -12.05 -20.38 18.36
N THR A 186 -11.82 -19.60 19.41
CA THR A 186 -10.89 -19.99 20.47
C THR A 186 -11.30 -21.40 20.92
N PRO A 187 -10.41 -22.41 20.85
CA PRO A 187 -10.76 -23.76 21.27
C PRO A 187 -11.23 -23.68 22.72
N SER A 188 -12.37 -24.30 23.01
CA SER A 188 -12.89 -24.32 24.37
C SER A 188 -11.85 -24.98 25.29
N PRO A 189 -11.78 -24.61 26.59
CA PRO A 189 -10.79 -25.16 27.51
C PRO A 189 -10.74 -26.71 27.56
N GLY A 190 -11.80 -27.40 27.14
CA GLY A 190 -11.85 -28.86 27.05
C GLY A 190 -11.11 -29.48 25.86
N GLU A 191 -10.79 -28.72 24.82
CA GLU A 191 -10.13 -29.22 23.60
C GLU A 191 -8.59 -29.19 23.71
N LEU A 192 -8.05 -28.39 24.64
CA LEU A 192 -6.62 -28.30 24.94
C LEU A 192 -6.09 -29.50 25.76
N ALA A 193 -6.97 -30.27 26.39
CA ALA A 193 -6.58 -31.43 27.20
C ALA A 193 -6.28 -32.70 26.37
N ALA A 194 -6.64 -32.72 25.07
CA ALA A 194 -6.52 -33.91 24.22
C ALA A 194 -5.19 -34.01 23.45
N THR A 195 -4.31 -33.01 23.51
CA THR A 195 -3.07 -32.96 22.69
C THR A 195 -1.77 -33.09 23.47
N GLY A 196 -1.81 -33.29 24.79
CA GLY A 196 -0.59 -33.51 25.60
C GLY A 196 0.37 -32.31 25.64
N PHE A 197 -0.11 -31.11 25.35
CA PHE A 197 0.67 -29.88 25.47
C PHE A 197 0.66 -29.39 26.93
N ASP A 198 1.82 -29.45 27.59
CA ASP A 198 2.03 -28.86 28.92
C ASP A 198 2.47 -27.39 28.77
N PRO A 199 1.66 -26.39 29.15
CA PRO A 199 1.91 -24.98 28.83
C PRO A 199 2.95 -24.30 29.74
N LEU A 200 3.56 -25.01 30.69
CA LEU A 200 4.41 -24.38 31.72
C LEU A 200 5.91 -24.35 31.40
N THR A 201 6.38 -24.78 30.21
CA THR A 201 7.83 -24.85 29.94
C THR A 201 8.35 -24.22 28.65
N SER A 202 7.52 -23.67 27.74
CA SER A 202 8.03 -22.97 26.55
C SER A 202 7.84 -21.45 26.63
N ALA A 203 8.87 -20.76 27.16
CA ALA A 203 9.03 -19.33 26.94
C ALA A 203 9.42 -19.09 25.48
N ALA A 204 8.43 -18.97 24.60
CA ALA A 204 8.59 -18.41 23.25
C ALA A 204 7.57 -17.26 23.10
N PRO A 205 7.98 -16.06 22.63
CA PRO A 205 7.02 -15.03 22.32
C PRO A 205 6.19 -15.52 21.12
N ALA A 206 4.89 -15.67 21.30
CA ALA A 206 3.97 -16.00 20.24
C ALA A 206 3.91 -14.83 19.25
N LEU A 207 4.77 -14.84 18.21
CA LEU A 207 4.48 -14.12 16.98
C LEU A 207 3.31 -14.84 16.31
N ALA A 208 2.10 -14.31 16.49
CA ALA A 208 0.97 -14.71 15.68
C ALA A 208 1.22 -14.24 14.24
N ALA A 209 1.72 -15.14 13.39
CA ALA A 209 1.74 -14.92 11.95
C ALA A 209 0.28 -14.91 11.46
N ILE A 210 -0.28 -13.71 11.23
CA ILE A 210 -1.57 -13.56 10.57
C ILE A 210 -1.35 -13.87 9.10
N LEU A 211 -1.72 -15.08 8.68
CA LEU A 211 -1.69 -15.50 7.29
C LEU A 211 -2.85 -14.82 6.55
N VAL A 212 -2.54 -13.76 5.80
CA VAL A 212 -3.54 -13.10 4.94
C VAL A 212 -3.55 -13.80 3.59
N GLY A 213 -4.46 -14.76 3.40
CA GLY A 213 -4.71 -15.34 2.07
C GLY A 213 -5.51 -14.36 1.23
N LEU A 214 -4.90 -13.67 0.26
CA LEU A 214 -5.64 -12.88 -0.75
C LEU A 214 -6.18 -13.84 -1.84
N VAL A 215 -7.47 -13.71 -2.19
CA VAL A 215 -8.13 -14.45 -3.26
C VAL A 215 -8.45 -13.49 -4.41
N VAL A 216 -8.15 -13.88 -5.65
CA VAL A 216 -8.48 -13.10 -6.85
C VAL A 216 -9.91 -13.38 -7.28
N VAL A 217 -10.71 -12.33 -7.51
CA VAL A 217 -11.94 -12.41 -8.33
C VAL A 217 -11.67 -11.69 -9.64
N ALA A 218 -11.25 -12.43 -10.66
CA ALA A 218 -10.99 -11.87 -11.99
C ALA A 218 -12.32 -11.71 -12.76
N LEU A 219 -12.82 -10.48 -12.89
CA LEU A 219 -13.92 -10.16 -13.79
C LEU A 219 -13.43 -10.13 -15.25
N ARG A 220 -13.44 -11.28 -15.94
CA ARG A 220 -13.16 -11.30 -17.38
C ARG A 220 -14.32 -10.63 -18.14
N ARG A 221 -14.08 -9.46 -18.75
CA ARG A 221 -14.98 -8.94 -19.80
C ARG A 221 -14.99 -9.93 -20.95
N LYS A 222 -16.14 -10.58 -21.16
CA LYS A 222 -16.38 -11.46 -22.32
C LYS A 222 -16.32 -10.57 -23.56
N LYS A 223 -15.21 -10.65 -24.31
CA LYS A 223 -15.12 -10.01 -25.63
C LYS A 223 -16.21 -10.64 -26.50
N SER A 224 -17.27 -9.90 -26.80
CA SER A 224 -18.31 -10.33 -27.74
C SER A 224 -17.63 -10.59 -29.08
N ARG A 225 -17.54 -11.87 -29.45
CA ARG A 225 -17.04 -12.29 -30.77
C ARG A 225 -18.22 -12.14 -31.72
N ASN A 226 -18.35 -10.98 -32.37
CA ASN A 226 -19.28 -10.82 -33.48
C ASN A 226 -18.96 -11.87 -34.54
N GLY A 227 -19.93 -12.74 -34.81
CA GLY A 227 -19.86 -13.75 -35.85
C GLY A 227 -19.85 -13.11 -37.23
N GLY A 228 -18.79 -13.37 -37.99
CA GLY A 228 -18.78 -13.28 -39.45
C GLY A 228 -18.66 -14.70 -39.99
N ALA A 229 -19.70 -15.18 -40.66
CA ALA A 229 -19.76 -16.49 -41.30
C ALA A 229 -18.73 -16.64 -42.44
N PRO A 230 -18.31 -17.87 -42.79
CA PRO A 230 -17.40 -18.11 -43.90
C PRO A 230 -18.11 -17.92 -45.24
N ARG A 231 -17.49 -17.22 -46.19
CA ARG A 231 -17.87 -17.31 -47.61
C ARG A 231 -17.08 -18.46 -48.23
N GLU A 232 -17.80 -19.49 -48.65
CA GLU A 232 -17.31 -20.61 -49.44
C GLU A 232 -16.87 -20.15 -50.84
N HIS A 233 -15.81 -20.76 -51.34
CA HIS A 233 -15.44 -20.75 -52.75
C HIS A 233 -16.33 -21.71 -53.54
N SER A 234 -16.85 -21.29 -54.69
CA SER A 234 -17.03 -22.19 -55.83
C SER A 234 -17.25 -21.43 -57.15
N ALA A 235 -16.49 -21.88 -58.16
CA ALA A 235 -16.48 -21.59 -59.61
C ALA A 235 -16.22 -20.14 -60.07
#